data_AF-A0A9E2ETI6-F1
#
_entry.id   AF-A0A9E2ETI6-F1
#
_cell.length_a   1.000
_cell.length_b   1.000
_cell.length_c   1.000
_cell.angle_alpha   90.00
_cell.angle_beta   90.00
_cell.angle_gamma   90.00
#
_symmetry.space_group_name_H-M   'P 1'
#
loop_
_entity.id
_entity.type
_entity.pdbx_description
1 polymer ?
#
loop_
_entity_poly.entity_id
_entity_poly.type
_entity_poly.pdbx_seq_one_letter_code
_entity_poly.pdbx_strand_id
1 'polypeptide(L)'
;MQSFIEEVLQDLLAKQHSIEDTVFVLPSKRAGTFLRNSIANIATKTIFAPEIYSIETFVGHISGLSTATNTQQLFELYFAYLDQPKDEQENYLDFSKWGQTLLQDFNEIDRYLIDAGKLFSNLAAIQEINHWYLAAEKTKMVADYIKFWNNLEELYTTFNQKLLKQGIGHQGLVYRRANENLESYLGANKAICHVFIGFNALNTAESNIIQRILQTKKAAIYWDADAYFLDDPIHDAGYFIRSHKKKWPYLQDNSLKGISSSFLQKKNIQVIGVPKNISQVKYVGALLKEIHTENRAQ
;
A
#
# COMPACT_ATOMS: atom_id res chain seq x y z
N MET A 1 -3.49 25.91 12.90
CA MET A 1 -4.49 25.22 12.07
C MET A 1 -4.53 23.79 12.57
N GLN A 2 -5.70 23.28 12.93
CA GLN A 2 -5.82 21.90 13.40
C GLN A 2 -5.46 20.94 12.26
N SER A 3 -4.67 19.93 12.54
CA SER A 3 -4.31 18.89 11.57
C SER A 3 -5.40 17.82 11.49
N PHE A 4 -5.49 17.15 10.35
CA PHE A 4 -6.41 16.02 10.16
C PHE A 4 -6.24 14.93 11.23
N ILE A 5 -5.00 14.62 11.62
CA ILE A 5 -4.72 13.64 12.68
C ILE A 5 -5.32 14.09 14.03
N GLU A 6 -5.22 15.38 14.36
CA GLU A 6 -5.81 15.92 15.58
C GLU A 6 -7.34 15.89 15.54
N GLU A 7 -7.97 16.16 14.39
CA GLU A 7 -9.42 16.01 14.20
C GLU A 7 -9.88 14.57 14.45
N VAL A 8 -9.15 13.59 13.91
CA VAL A 8 -9.46 12.17 14.13
C VAL A 8 -9.35 11.81 15.62
N LEU A 9 -8.28 12.23 16.29
CA LEU A 9 -8.09 11.95 17.71
C LEU A 9 -9.16 12.60 18.59
N GLN A 10 -9.58 13.83 18.28
CA GLN A 10 -10.67 14.49 18.99
C GLN A 10 -12.01 13.77 18.81
N ASP A 11 -12.33 13.32 17.59
CA ASP A 11 -13.54 12.54 17.34
C ASP A 11 -13.55 11.20 18.10
N LEU A 12 -12.40 10.52 18.19
CA LEU A 12 -12.26 9.28 18.96
C LEU A 12 -12.42 9.53 20.46
N LEU A 13 -11.79 10.57 21.00
CA LEU A 13 -11.90 10.95 22.42
C LEU A 13 -13.33 11.36 22.79
N ALA A 14 -14.02 12.11 21.92
CA ALA A 14 -15.41 12.51 22.13
C ALA A 14 -16.36 11.30 22.21
N LYS A 15 -16.04 10.21 21.51
CA LYS A 15 -16.77 8.93 21.54
C LYS A 15 -16.34 8.02 22.70
N GLN A 16 -15.51 8.51 23.61
CA GLN A 16 -14.98 7.75 24.76
C GLN A 16 -14.24 6.47 24.33
N HIS A 17 -13.64 6.46 23.14
CA HIS A 17 -12.78 5.35 22.74
C HIS A 17 -11.46 5.40 23.50
N SER A 18 -11.06 4.25 24.05
CA SER A 18 -9.73 4.08 24.63
C SER A 18 -8.69 4.14 23.51
N ILE A 19 -7.85 5.17 23.54
CA ILE A 19 -6.71 5.28 22.61
C ILE A 19 -5.74 4.12 22.86
N GLU A 20 -5.49 3.78 24.12
CA GLU A 20 -4.52 2.75 24.54
C GLU A 20 -4.84 1.37 23.96
N ASP A 21 -6.13 1.02 23.90
CA ASP A 21 -6.62 -0.29 23.41
C ASP A 21 -6.95 -0.29 21.91
N THR A 22 -6.46 0.70 21.16
CA THR A 22 -6.72 0.86 19.73
C THR A 22 -5.46 0.63 18.92
N VAL A 23 -5.59 -0.21 17.88
CA VAL A 23 -4.57 -0.37 16.84
C VAL A 23 -4.82 0.64 15.73
N PHE A 24 -3.88 1.55 15.53
CA PHE A 24 -3.92 2.52 14.44
C PHE A 24 -3.12 2.02 13.24
N VAL A 25 -3.73 2.11 12.06
CA VAL A 25 -3.08 1.74 10.80
C VAL A 25 -3.07 2.96 9.87
N LEU A 26 -1.89 3.32 9.38
CA LEU A 26 -1.67 4.49 8.53
C LEU A 26 -0.97 4.12 7.21
N PRO A 27 -1.01 4.98 6.17
CA PRO A 27 -0.40 4.68 4.88
C PRO A 27 1.14 4.61 4.94
N SER A 28 1.75 5.25 5.96
CA SER A 28 3.21 5.29 6.07
C SER A 28 3.68 5.35 7.52
N LYS A 29 4.94 4.94 7.75
CA LYS A 29 5.61 5.06 9.05
C LYS A 29 5.71 6.53 9.51
N ARG A 30 5.94 7.45 8.56
CA ARG A 30 6.00 8.89 8.83
C ARG A 30 4.69 9.41 9.39
N ALA A 31 3.55 9.03 8.80
CA ALA A 31 2.23 9.38 9.33
C ALA A 31 2.03 8.84 10.75
N GLY A 32 2.50 7.62 11.03
CA GLY A 32 2.47 7.04 12.37
C GLY A 32 3.29 7.83 13.40
N THR A 33 4.44 8.39 13.01
CA THR A 33 5.22 9.30 13.89
C THR A 33 4.43 10.57 14.22
N PHE A 34 3.75 11.16 13.23
CA PHE A 34 2.90 12.33 13.49
C PHE A 34 1.75 12.00 14.45
N LEU A 35 1.06 10.87 14.25
CA LEU A 35 0.02 10.39 15.15
C LEU A 35 0.54 10.25 16.58
N ARG A 36 1.71 9.63 16.76
CA ARG A 36 2.33 9.46 18.09
C ARG A 36 2.58 10.80 18.77
N ASN A 37 3.12 11.78 18.05
CA ASN A 37 3.36 13.11 18.59
C ASN A 37 2.05 13.83 18.93
N SER A 38 1.03 13.74 18.07
CA SER A 38 -0.29 14.32 18.35
C SER A 38 -0.94 13.68 19.58
N ILE A 39 -0.86 12.36 19.74
CA ILE A 39 -1.36 11.67 20.95
C ILE A 39 -0.65 12.19 22.21
N ALA A 40 0.67 12.34 22.17
CA ALA A 40 1.45 12.86 23.29
C ALA A 40 1.04 14.29 23.68
N ASN A 41 0.72 15.14 22.70
CA ASN A 41 0.32 16.52 22.94
C ASN A 41 -1.11 16.67 23.51
N ILE A 42 -2.04 15.78 23.15
CA ILE A 42 -3.43 15.84 23.63
C ILE A 42 -3.65 15.05 24.94
N ALA A 43 -2.72 14.18 25.32
CA ALA A 43 -2.86 13.33 26.49
C ALA A 43 -2.88 14.19 27.77
N THR A 44 -4.00 14.17 28.48
CA THR A 44 -4.18 14.90 29.74
C THR A 44 -3.71 14.12 30.96
N LYS A 45 -3.42 12.83 30.78
CA LYS A 45 -2.90 11.91 31.79
C LYS A 45 -1.84 11.00 31.16
N THR A 46 -1.02 10.36 31.99
CA THR A 46 -0.11 9.31 31.53
C THR A 46 -0.92 8.13 30.97
N ILE A 47 -0.63 7.75 29.73
CA ILE A 47 -1.25 6.64 29.01
C ILE A 47 -0.17 5.77 28.37
N PHE A 48 -0.46 4.49 28.13
CA PHE A 48 0.39 3.70 27.25
C PHE A 48 0.22 4.13 25.79
N ALA A 49 1.31 4.12 25.04
CA ALA A 49 1.24 4.41 23.61
C ALA A 49 0.51 3.27 22.90
N PRO A 50 -0.47 3.56 22.03
CA PRO A 50 -1.13 2.52 21.27
C PRO A 50 -0.18 1.84 20.28
N GLU A 51 -0.62 0.69 19.80
CA GLU A 51 -0.01 0.06 18.64
C GLU A 51 -0.30 0.89 17.38
N ILE A 52 0.77 1.28 16.69
CA ILE A 52 0.70 2.08 15.47
C ILE A 52 1.49 1.36 14.38
N TYR A 53 0.79 0.97 13.31
CA TYR A 53 1.38 0.32 12.14
C TYR A 53 1.30 1.22 10.91
N SER A 54 2.29 1.12 10.03
CA SER A 54 2.04 1.42 8.62
C SER A 54 1.30 0.24 8.00
N ILE A 55 0.61 0.45 6.88
CA ILE A 55 -0.09 -0.63 6.19
C ILE A 55 0.85 -1.81 5.89
N GLU A 56 2.07 -1.53 5.45
CA GLU A 56 3.10 -2.55 5.19
C GLU A 56 3.46 -3.38 6.43
N THR A 57 3.65 -2.75 7.60
CA THR A 57 3.98 -3.50 8.83
C THR A 57 2.77 -4.22 9.39
N PHE A 58 1.57 -3.69 9.17
CA PHE A 58 0.32 -4.33 9.56
C PHE A 58 0.07 -5.61 8.76
N VAL A 59 0.25 -5.57 7.43
CA VAL A 59 0.11 -6.77 6.60
C VAL A 59 1.22 -7.79 6.88
N GLY A 60 2.44 -7.34 7.19
CA GLY A 60 3.50 -8.21 7.70
C GLY A 60 3.08 -8.92 9.00
N HIS A 61 2.48 -8.18 9.94
CA HIS A 61 1.98 -8.75 11.19
C HIS A 61 0.86 -9.78 10.97
N ILE A 62 -0.12 -9.50 10.11
CA ILE A 62 -1.21 -10.44 9.80
C ILE A 62 -0.69 -11.68 9.06
N SER A 63 0.20 -11.50 8.08
CA SER A 63 0.74 -12.60 7.28
C SER A 63 1.70 -13.50 8.06
N GLY A 64 2.37 -12.96 9.09
CA GLY A 64 3.47 -13.63 9.78
C GLY A 64 4.76 -13.68 8.95
N LEU A 65 4.86 -12.88 7.89
CA LEU A 65 6.02 -12.83 7.00
C LEU A 65 6.76 -11.51 7.12
N SER A 66 8.08 -11.55 6.88
CA SER A 66 8.90 -10.36 6.69
C SER A 66 9.16 -10.07 5.22
N THR A 67 9.27 -8.80 4.83
CA THR A 67 9.57 -8.43 3.44
C THR A 67 11.04 -8.70 3.12
N ALA A 68 11.30 -9.48 2.08
CA ALA A 68 12.65 -9.71 1.56
C ALA A 68 13.21 -8.46 0.89
N THR A 69 14.52 -8.21 1.01
CA THR A 69 15.18 -7.14 0.25
C THR A 69 15.18 -7.45 -1.25
N ASN A 70 15.28 -6.42 -2.11
CA ASN A 70 15.31 -6.61 -3.56
C ASN A 70 16.43 -7.57 -4.00
N THR A 71 17.60 -7.48 -3.36
CA THR A 71 18.73 -8.38 -3.62
C THR A 71 18.39 -9.83 -3.28
N GLN A 72 17.78 -10.08 -2.11
CA GLN A 72 17.35 -11.43 -1.73
C GLN A 72 16.31 -11.97 -2.72
N GLN A 73 15.31 -11.16 -3.08
CA GLN A 73 14.29 -11.56 -4.04
C GLN A 73 14.89 -11.96 -5.39
N LEU A 74 15.86 -11.18 -5.91
CA LEU A 74 16.49 -11.50 -7.20
C LEU A 74 17.31 -12.78 -7.16
N PHE A 75 18.06 -13.03 -6.07
CA PHE A 75 18.78 -14.28 -5.91
C PHE A 75 17.85 -15.48 -5.75
N GLU A 76 16.80 -15.37 -4.95
CA GLU A 76 15.82 -16.45 -4.78
C GLU A 76 15.07 -16.75 -6.07
N LEU A 77 14.73 -15.72 -6.85
CA LEU A 77 14.13 -15.90 -8.17
C LEU A 77 15.12 -16.56 -9.14
N TYR A 78 16.39 -16.16 -9.13
CA TYR A 78 17.41 -16.82 -9.93
C TYR A 78 17.60 -18.28 -9.53
N PHE A 79 17.59 -18.61 -8.23
CA PHE A 79 17.65 -19.99 -7.77
C PHE A 79 16.41 -20.80 -8.17
N ALA A 80 15.22 -20.19 -8.19
CA ALA A 80 14.02 -20.82 -8.74
C ALA A 80 14.14 -21.04 -10.25
N TYR A 81 14.75 -20.10 -10.96
CA TYR A 81 15.03 -20.23 -12.40
C TYR A 81 16.06 -21.32 -12.69
N LEU A 82 17.08 -21.52 -11.84
CA LEU A 82 18.05 -22.62 -11.98
C LEU A 82 17.47 -24.01 -11.67
N ASP A 83 16.29 -24.11 -11.07
CA ASP A 83 15.59 -25.39 -10.89
C ASP A 83 14.90 -25.86 -12.19
N GLN A 84 14.78 -24.98 -13.21
CA GLN A 84 14.27 -25.30 -14.54
C GLN A 84 15.30 -26.08 -15.37
N PRO A 85 14.93 -26.74 -16.50
CA PRO A 85 15.86 -27.52 -17.32
C PRO A 85 17.14 -26.75 -17.72
N LYS A 86 18.30 -27.40 -17.59
CA LYS A 86 19.64 -26.77 -17.73
C LYS A 86 19.92 -26.14 -19.10
N ASP A 87 19.28 -26.63 -20.15
CA ASP A 87 19.54 -26.20 -21.53
C ASP A 87 19.02 -24.78 -21.82
N GLU A 88 18.30 -24.18 -20.85
CA GLU A 88 17.60 -22.90 -20.96
C GLU A 88 18.08 -21.86 -19.95
N GLN A 89 19.13 -22.15 -19.18
CA GLN A 89 19.59 -21.29 -18.09
C GLN A 89 20.60 -20.24 -18.55
N GLU A 90 20.24 -18.98 -18.39
CA GLU A 90 21.15 -17.85 -18.51
C GLU A 90 22.02 -17.68 -17.26
N ASN A 91 23.19 -17.07 -17.42
CA ASN A 91 23.97 -16.65 -16.25
C ASN A 91 23.26 -15.53 -15.48
N TYR A 92 23.64 -15.32 -14.23
CA TYR A 92 23.01 -14.32 -13.36
C TYR A 92 23.01 -12.90 -13.94
N LEU A 93 24.08 -12.48 -14.62
CA LEU A 93 24.17 -11.12 -15.17
C LEU A 93 23.13 -10.90 -16.26
N ASP A 94 22.93 -11.88 -17.14
CA ASP A 94 21.93 -11.82 -18.20
C ASP A 94 20.51 -11.92 -17.63
N PHE A 95 20.29 -12.88 -16.73
CA PHE A 95 19.03 -13.05 -16.00
C PHE A 95 18.61 -11.76 -15.28
N SER A 96 19.53 -11.10 -14.57
CA SER A 96 19.23 -9.93 -13.75
C SER A 96 18.68 -8.73 -14.54
N LYS A 97 18.91 -8.68 -15.86
CA LYS A 97 18.42 -7.61 -16.74
C LYS A 97 16.89 -7.66 -16.87
N TRP A 98 16.31 -8.86 -16.90
CA TRP A 98 14.86 -9.05 -17.07
C TRP A 98 14.17 -9.59 -15.82
N GLY A 99 14.90 -10.25 -14.91
CA GLY A 99 14.37 -10.78 -13.65
C GLY A 99 13.79 -9.69 -12.74
N GLN A 100 14.30 -8.46 -12.81
CA GLN A 100 13.72 -7.31 -12.09
C GLN A 100 12.31 -6.99 -12.55
N THR A 101 12.06 -7.01 -13.86
CA THR A 101 10.71 -6.81 -14.41
C THR A 101 9.78 -7.92 -13.95
N LEU A 102 10.26 -9.17 -14.00
CA LEU A 102 9.46 -10.32 -13.56
C LEU A 102 9.11 -10.25 -12.06
N LEU A 103 10.05 -9.81 -11.21
CA LEU A 103 9.76 -9.57 -9.80
C LEU A 103 8.66 -8.52 -9.60
N GLN A 104 8.67 -7.44 -10.38
CA GLN A 104 7.60 -6.43 -10.33
C GLN A 104 6.27 -7.02 -10.75
N ASP A 105 6.23 -7.82 -11.82
CA ASP A 105 5.01 -8.47 -12.29
C ASP A 105 4.43 -9.40 -11.22
N PHE A 106 5.26 -10.27 -10.61
CA PHE A 106 4.85 -11.15 -9.51
C PHE A 106 4.34 -10.35 -8.30
N ASN A 107 5.00 -9.24 -7.99
CA ASN A 107 4.57 -8.33 -6.94
C ASN A 107 3.18 -7.76 -7.20
N GLU A 108 2.89 -7.32 -8.42
CA GLU A 108 1.57 -6.79 -8.79
C GLU A 108 0.49 -7.87 -8.79
N ILE A 109 0.78 -9.05 -9.34
CA ILE A 109 -0.12 -10.21 -9.34
C ILE A 109 -0.64 -10.48 -7.93
N ASP A 110 0.27 -10.52 -6.96
CA ASP A 110 -0.09 -10.82 -5.58
C ASP A 110 -0.70 -9.66 -4.83
N ARG A 111 -0.21 -8.44 -5.06
CA ARG A 111 -0.76 -7.23 -4.45
C ARG A 111 -2.21 -6.96 -4.86
N TYR A 112 -2.57 -7.34 -6.08
CA TYR A 112 -3.94 -7.23 -6.60
C TYR A 112 -4.77 -8.51 -6.46
N LEU A 113 -4.22 -9.56 -5.80
CA LEU A 113 -4.86 -10.86 -5.61
C LEU A 113 -5.32 -11.54 -6.90
N ILE A 114 -4.58 -11.35 -7.99
CA ILE A 114 -4.89 -11.92 -9.30
C ILE A 114 -4.68 -13.45 -9.24
N ASP A 115 -5.53 -14.20 -9.94
CA ASP A 115 -5.36 -15.64 -10.14
C ASP A 115 -4.18 -15.88 -11.09
N ALA A 116 -3.01 -16.20 -10.52
CA ALA A 116 -1.75 -16.33 -11.25
C ALA A 116 -1.84 -17.44 -12.31
N GLY A 117 -2.43 -18.59 -12.00
CA GLY A 117 -2.58 -19.69 -12.94
C GLY A 117 -3.40 -19.30 -14.16
N LYS A 118 -4.57 -18.65 -13.96
CA LYS A 118 -5.36 -18.12 -15.08
C LYS A 118 -4.64 -17.03 -15.87
N LEU A 119 -3.90 -16.16 -15.19
CA LEU A 119 -3.14 -15.10 -15.85
C LEU A 119 -2.07 -15.70 -16.76
N PHE A 120 -1.24 -16.60 -16.23
CA PHE A 120 -0.16 -17.23 -16.99
C PHE A 120 -0.69 -18.10 -18.12
N SER A 121 -1.75 -18.88 -17.91
CA SER A 121 -2.38 -19.68 -18.97
C SER A 121 -2.90 -18.79 -20.11
N ASN A 122 -3.51 -17.65 -19.78
CA ASN A 122 -4.01 -16.71 -20.78
C ASN A 122 -2.86 -16.00 -21.51
N LEU A 123 -1.80 -15.61 -20.80
CA LEU A 123 -0.61 -15.01 -21.40
C LEU A 123 0.08 -15.99 -22.35
N ALA A 124 0.26 -17.24 -21.95
CA ALA A 124 0.80 -18.29 -22.80
C ALA A 124 -0.03 -18.46 -24.09
N ALA A 125 -1.37 -18.56 -23.97
CA ALA A 125 -2.26 -18.68 -25.13
C ALA A 125 -2.17 -17.47 -26.08
N ILE A 126 -2.08 -16.25 -25.55
CA ILE A 126 -1.89 -15.03 -26.35
C ILE A 126 -0.56 -15.08 -27.10
N GLN A 127 0.52 -15.50 -26.42
CA GLN A 127 1.83 -15.60 -27.05
C GLN A 127 1.88 -16.69 -28.12
N GLU A 128 1.20 -17.82 -27.92
CA GLU A 128 1.04 -18.85 -28.93
C GLU A 128 0.28 -18.35 -30.17
N ILE A 129 -0.78 -17.55 -29.99
CA ILE A 129 -1.52 -16.92 -31.10
C ILE A 129 -0.65 -15.90 -31.83
N ASN A 130 0.07 -15.05 -31.11
CA ASN A 130 0.94 -14.04 -31.72
C ASN A 130 2.09 -14.66 -32.53
N HIS A 131 2.54 -15.85 -32.11
CA HIS A 131 3.55 -16.64 -32.80
C HIS A 131 2.94 -17.78 -33.64
N TRP A 132 1.64 -17.70 -33.95
CA TRP A 132 0.97 -18.59 -34.89
C TRP A 132 1.46 -18.27 -36.30
N TYR A 133 2.60 -18.87 -36.65
CA TYR A 133 3.15 -18.78 -37.99
C TYR A 133 2.36 -19.69 -38.93
N LEU A 134 1.91 -19.16 -40.07
CA LEU A 134 1.42 -19.94 -41.20
C LEU A 134 2.54 -20.71 -41.94
N ALA A 135 3.80 -20.62 -41.49
CA ALA A 135 4.93 -21.35 -42.06
C ALA A 135 5.24 -22.61 -41.24
N ALA A 136 5.64 -23.67 -41.94
CA ALA A 136 5.70 -25.04 -41.43
C ALA A 136 6.74 -25.30 -40.32
N GLU A 137 7.67 -24.38 -40.04
CA GLU A 137 8.73 -24.60 -39.04
C GLU A 137 8.92 -23.40 -38.11
N LYS A 138 8.78 -23.62 -36.80
CA LYS A 138 9.12 -22.65 -35.75
C LYS A 138 10.65 -22.59 -35.62
N THR A 139 11.23 -21.40 -35.64
CA THR A 139 12.66 -21.24 -35.32
C THR A 139 12.92 -21.61 -33.86
N LYS A 140 14.13 -22.06 -33.52
CA LYS A 140 14.53 -22.38 -32.15
C LYS A 140 14.23 -21.23 -31.18
N MET A 141 14.50 -19.99 -31.60
CA MET A 141 14.23 -18.78 -30.82
C MET A 141 12.74 -18.62 -30.46
N VAL A 142 11.83 -18.92 -31.40
CA VAL A 142 10.37 -18.84 -31.14
C VAL A 142 9.92 -19.99 -30.23
N ALA A 143 10.50 -21.18 -30.39
CA ALA A 143 10.20 -22.32 -29.52
C ALA A 143 10.63 -22.06 -28.07
N ASP A 144 11.85 -21.56 -27.87
CA ASP A 144 12.40 -21.21 -26.55
C ASP A 144 11.58 -20.08 -25.89
N TYR A 145 11.13 -19.09 -26.67
CA TYR A 145 10.25 -18.02 -26.20
C TYR A 145 8.89 -18.53 -25.70
N ILE A 146 8.20 -19.37 -26.48
CA ILE A 146 6.91 -19.96 -26.07
C ILE A 146 7.11 -20.83 -24.82
N LYS A 147 8.21 -21.59 -24.76
CA LYS A 147 8.54 -22.44 -23.61
C LYS A 147 8.75 -21.63 -22.33
N PHE A 148 9.42 -20.48 -22.40
CA PHE A 148 9.55 -19.57 -21.27
C PHE A 148 8.19 -19.17 -20.68
N TRP A 149 7.23 -18.76 -21.54
CA TRP A 149 5.89 -18.37 -21.09
C TRP A 149 5.11 -19.54 -20.49
N ASN A 150 5.29 -20.75 -21.01
CA ASN A 150 4.67 -21.96 -20.47
C ASN A 150 5.24 -22.35 -19.09
N ASN A 151 6.50 -22.01 -18.80
CA ASN A 151 7.16 -22.30 -17.52
C ASN A 151 6.98 -21.19 -16.47
N LEU A 152 6.33 -20.08 -16.82
CA LEU A 152 6.23 -18.90 -15.96
C LEU A 152 5.47 -19.17 -14.66
N GLU A 153 4.41 -19.99 -14.73
CA GLU A 153 3.63 -20.40 -13.56
C GLU A 153 4.45 -21.24 -12.58
N GLU A 154 5.25 -22.18 -13.09
CA GLU A 154 6.13 -23.01 -12.28
C GLU A 154 7.22 -22.17 -11.62
N LEU A 155 7.82 -21.24 -12.36
CA LEU A 155 8.83 -20.31 -11.84
C LEU A 155 8.25 -19.45 -10.72
N TYR A 156 7.08 -18.84 -10.93
CA TYR A 156 6.34 -18.08 -9.92
C TYR A 156 6.07 -18.91 -8.67
N THR A 157 5.55 -20.13 -8.85
CA THR A 157 5.20 -21.02 -7.75
C THR A 157 6.43 -21.43 -6.93
N THR A 158 7.51 -21.81 -7.62
CA THR A 158 8.77 -22.23 -6.98
C THR A 158 9.42 -21.08 -6.23
N PHE A 159 9.46 -19.89 -6.83
CA PHE A 159 9.95 -18.68 -6.19
C PHE A 159 9.20 -18.37 -4.89
N ASN A 160 7.86 -18.33 -4.95
CA ASN A 160 7.06 -18.05 -3.76
C ASN A 160 7.21 -19.13 -2.69
N GLN A 161 7.31 -20.40 -3.07
CA GLN A 161 7.60 -21.47 -2.11
C GLN A 161 8.96 -21.32 -1.43
N LYS A 162 10.01 -20.92 -2.15
CA LYS A 162 11.34 -20.68 -1.55
C LYS A 162 11.30 -19.54 -0.53
N LEU A 163 10.62 -18.45 -0.85
CA LEU A 163 10.43 -17.32 0.08
C LEU A 163 9.66 -17.75 1.33
N LEU A 164 8.54 -18.46 1.16
CA LEU A 164 7.70 -18.92 2.28
C LEU A 164 8.44 -19.87 3.22
N LYS A 165 9.27 -20.77 2.68
CA LYS A 165 10.13 -21.68 3.49
C LYS A 165 11.10 -20.92 4.39
N GLN A 166 11.48 -19.70 4.01
CA GLN A 166 12.36 -18.82 4.78
C GLN A 166 11.59 -17.86 5.70
N GLY A 167 10.26 -17.88 5.71
CA GLY A 167 9.43 -16.95 6.49
C GLY A 167 9.47 -15.50 5.95
N ILE A 168 9.84 -15.33 4.67
CA ILE A 168 9.91 -14.03 4.00
C ILE A 168 8.99 -14.01 2.77
N GLY A 169 8.78 -12.82 2.20
CA GLY A 169 8.05 -12.65 0.96
C GLY A 169 8.43 -11.36 0.24
N HIS A 170 8.19 -11.29 -1.07
CA HIS A 170 8.06 -10.00 -1.73
C HIS A 170 6.78 -9.31 -1.25
N GLN A 171 6.66 -7.99 -1.44
CA GLN A 171 5.58 -7.22 -0.83
C GLN A 171 4.19 -7.77 -1.19
N GLY A 172 3.93 -8.05 -2.46
CA GLY A 172 2.68 -8.64 -2.95
C GLY A 172 2.34 -9.96 -2.25
N LEU A 173 3.30 -10.88 -2.12
CA LEU A 173 3.10 -12.15 -1.43
C LEU A 173 2.73 -11.95 0.05
N VAL A 174 3.36 -10.98 0.72
CA VAL A 174 3.01 -10.60 2.10
C VAL A 174 1.55 -10.12 2.16
N TYR A 175 1.11 -9.30 1.21
CA TYR A 175 -0.29 -8.85 1.10
C TYR A 175 -1.28 -9.98 0.82
N ARG A 176 -0.94 -10.90 -0.09
CA ARG A 176 -1.75 -12.09 -0.39
C ARG A 176 -1.87 -12.98 0.85
N ARG A 177 -0.76 -13.28 1.50
CA ARG A 177 -0.73 -14.11 2.72
C ARG A 177 -1.48 -13.46 3.88
N ALA A 178 -1.44 -12.13 3.99
CA ALA A 178 -2.23 -11.40 4.98
C ALA A 178 -3.74 -11.57 4.74
N ASN A 179 -4.20 -11.58 3.48
CA ASN A 179 -5.60 -11.87 3.16
C ASN A 179 -5.98 -13.32 3.55
N GLU A 180 -5.12 -14.29 3.27
CA GLU A 180 -5.33 -15.70 3.62
C GLU A 180 -5.44 -15.90 5.15
N ASN A 181 -4.62 -15.21 5.92
CA ASN A 181 -4.56 -15.33 7.38
C ASN A 181 -5.56 -14.42 8.12
N LEU A 182 -6.31 -13.58 7.40
CA LEU A 182 -7.09 -12.50 8.00
C LEU A 182 -8.15 -13.00 8.99
N GLU A 183 -8.85 -14.09 8.67
CA GLU A 183 -9.87 -14.66 9.57
C GLU A 183 -9.25 -15.20 10.87
N SER A 184 -8.07 -15.82 10.78
CA SER A 184 -7.34 -16.28 11.96
C SER A 184 -6.91 -15.09 12.83
N TYR A 185 -6.40 -14.03 12.20
CA TYR A 185 -6.05 -12.79 12.88
C TYR A 185 -7.26 -12.17 13.59
N LEU A 186 -8.41 -12.05 12.91
CA LEU A 186 -9.64 -11.52 13.49
C LEU A 186 -10.18 -12.40 14.62
N GLY A 187 -10.06 -13.71 14.47
CA GLY A 187 -10.45 -14.69 15.50
C GLY A 187 -9.64 -14.54 16.79
N ALA A 188 -8.34 -14.26 16.68
CA ALA A 188 -7.44 -14.03 17.82
C ALA A 188 -7.59 -12.62 18.43
N ASN A 189 -8.04 -11.62 17.65
CA ASN A 189 -8.01 -10.21 18.04
C ASN A 189 -9.42 -9.57 18.18
N LYS A 190 -10.44 -10.36 18.57
CA LYS A 190 -11.85 -9.90 18.69
C LYS A 190 -12.08 -8.72 19.62
N ALA A 191 -11.19 -8.51 20.59
CA ALA A 191 -11.31 -7.43 21.56
C ALA A 191 -10.82 -6.09 21.01
N ILE A 192 -9.89 -6.12 20.05
CA ILE A 192 -9.11 -4.97 19.57
C ILE A 192 -9.97 -4.06 18.70
N CYS A 193 -9.77 -2.75 18.85
CA CYS A 193 -10.33 -1.73 17.96
C CYS A 193 -9.31 -1.37 16.88
N HIS A 194 -9.69 -1.35 15.61
CA HIS A 194 -8.82 -0.93 14.49
C HIS A 194 -9.26 0.41 13.91
N VAL A 195 -8.34 1.36 13.83
CA VAL A 195 -8.61 2.67 13.21
C VAL A 195 -7.66 2.91 12.04
N PHE A 196 -8.25 3.01 10.85
CA PHE A 196 -7.55 3.32 9.60
C PHE A 196 -7.62 4.83 9.33
N ILE A 197 -6.49 5.48 9.04
CA ILE A 197 -6.41 6.94 8.93
C ILE A 197 -5.71 7.35 7.64
N GLY A 198 -6.35 8.17 6.81
CA GLY A 198 -5.68 8.89 5.71
C GLY A 198 -5.36 8.05 4.47
N PHE A 199 -6.06 6.93 4.27
CA PHE A 199 -5.96 6.14 3.05
C PHE A 199 -6.70 6.81 1.88
N ASN A 200 -6.24 6.58 0.65
CA ASN A 200 -6.92 7.07 -0.56
C ASN A 200 -6.98 5.99 -1.65
N ALA A 201 -5.88 5.82 -2.41
CA ALA A 201 -5.73 4.75 -3.38
C ALA A 201 -5.26 3.48 -2.67
N LEU A 202 -6.09 2.44 -2.70
CA LEU A 202 -5.82 1.14 -2.09
C LEU A 202 -5.65 0.10 -3.20
N ASN A 203 -4.70 -0.81 -3.04
CA ASN A 203 -4.68 -2.01 -3.88
C ASN A 203 -5.80 -3.01 -3.45
N THR A 204 -6.05 -4.05 -4.24
CA THR A 204 -7.13 -5.01 -3.95
C THR A 204 -6.92 -5.70 -2.59
N ALA A 205 -5.70 -6.12 -2.28
CA ALA A 205 -5.39 -6.79 -1.03
C ALA A 205 -5.64 -5.89 0.19
N GLU A 206 -5.24 -4.62 0.13
CA GLU A 206 -5.51 -3.61 1.16
C GLU A 206 -7.00 -3.36 1.31
N SER A 207 -7.70 -3.14 0.19
CA SER A 207 -9.14 -2.90 0.19
C SER A 207 -9.88 -4.07 0.85
N ASN A 208 -9.51 -5.31 0.55
CA ASN A 208 -10.12 -6.49 1.15
C ASN A 208 -9.84 -6.58 2.65
N ILE A 209 -8.59 -6.41 3.07
CA ILE A 209 -8.20 -6.45 4.49
C ILE A 209 -8.96 -5.38 5.29
N ILE A 210 -8.90 -4.13 4.84
CA ILE A 210 -9.53 -3.00 5.54
C ILE A 210 -11.04 -3.20 5.60
N GLN A 211 -11.68 -3.51 4.47
CA GLN A 211 -13.13 -3.71 4.44
C GLN A 211 -13.58 -4.85 5.35
N ARG A 212 -12.85 -5.98 5.36
CA ARG A 212 -13.18 -7.12 6.19
C ARG A 212 -13.02 -6.82 7.68
N ILE A 213 -11.97 -6.08 8.07
CA ILE A 213 -11.79 -5.62 9.45
C ILE A 213 -12.92 -4.65 9.85
N LEU A 214 -13.32 -3.74 8.97
CA LEU A 214 -14.43 -2.80 9.21
C LEU A 214 -15.78 -3.49 9.50
N GLN A 215 -15.98 -4.72 9.02
CA GLN A 215 -17.19 -5.50 9.29
C GLN A 215 -17.25 -6.09 10.71
N THR A 216 -16.17 -6.05 11.49
CA THR A 216 -16.10 -6.63 12.85
C THR A 216 -16.76 -5.79 13.95
N LYS A 217 -17.46 -4.70 13.60
CA LYS A 217 -18.08 -3.70 14.50
C LYS A 217 -17.13 -2.93 15.42
N LYS A 218 -15.86 -3.31 15.52
CA LYS A 218 -14.81 -2.64 16.30
C LYS A 218 -13.74 -2.02 15.40
N ALA A 219 -14.17 -1.32 14.36
CA ALA A 219 -13.24 -0.66 13.48
C ALA A 219 -13.84 0.61 12.88
N ALA A 220 -12.97 1.55 12.54
CA ALA A 220 -13.32 2.79 11.89
C ALA A 220 -12.29 3.16 10.84
N ILE A 221 -12.72 3.92 9.83
CA ILE A 221 -11.85 4.50 8.82
C ILE A 221 -12.15 5.98 8.69
N TYR A 222 -11.09 6.79 8.60
CA TYR A 222 -11.12 8.23 8.41
C TYR A 222 -10.39 8.59 7.12
N TRP A 223 -11.08 9.31 6.26
CA TRP A 223 -10.59 9.72 4.94
C TRP A 223 -10.11 11.16 5.02
N ASP A 224 -8.84 11.43 4.73
CA ASP A 224 -8.33 12.80 4.62
C ASP A 224 -8.78 13.38 3.28
N ALA A 225 -9.98 13.98 3.26
CA ALA A 225 -10.60 14.46 2.04
C ALA A 225 -11.44 15.72 2.28
N ASP A 226 -11.68 16.47 1.21
CA ASP A 226 -12.50 17.67 1.21
C ASP A 226 -13.75 17.47 0.35
N ALA A 227 -14.89 17.95 0.86
CA ALA A 227 -16.19 17.90 0.18
C ALA A 227 -16.13 18.51 -1.22
N TYR A 228 -15.35 19.58 -1.42
CA TYR A 228 -15.17 20.22 -2.72
C TYR A 228 -14.73 19.24 -3.81
N PHE A 229 -13.84 18.30 -3.49
CA PHE A 229 -13.35 17.30 -4.45
C PHE A 229 -14.23 16.05 -4.53
N LEU A 230 -14.90 15.71 -3.44
CA LEU A 230 -15.77 14.52 -3.39
C LEU A 230 -17.09 14.74 -4.10
N ASP A 231 -17.64 15.95 -4.00
CA ASP A 231 -18.94 16.30 -4.57
C ASP A 231 -18.85 16.58 -6.08
N ASP A 232 -17.65 16.88 -6.59
CA ASP A 232 -17.39 16.92 -8.03
C ASP A 232 -17.23 15.48 -8.59
N PRO A 233 -18.15 15.01 -9.46
CA PRO A 233 -18.13 13.63 -9.96
C PRO A 233 -16.91 13.31 -10.86
N ILE A 234 -16.30 14.32 -11.49
CA ILE A 234 -15.19 14.13 -12.44
C ILE A 234 -13.82 14.48 -11.86
N HIS A 235 -13.76 15.06 -10.65
CA HIS A 235 -12.49 15.44 -10.05
C HIS A 235 -11.69 14.23 -9.55
N ASP A 236 -10.44 14.07 -10.02
CA ASP A 236 -9.58 12.91 -9.74
C ASP A 236 -9.29 12.70 -8.26
N ALA A 237 -9.09 13.77 -7.49
CA ALA A 237 -8.80 13.69 -6.06
C ALA A 237 -9.89 12.97 -5.24
N GLY A 238 -11.13 12.94 -5.72
CA GLY A 238 -12.22 12.20 -5.08
C GLY A 238 -12.51 10.83 -5.72
N TYR A 239 -11.83 10.45 -6.81
CA TYR A 239 -12.16 9.25 -7.60
C TYR A 239 -12.16 7.96 -6.78
N PHE A 240 -11.07 7.68 -6.05
CA PHE A 240 -10.96 6.44 -5.27
C PHE A 240 -11.96 6.39 -4.12
N ILE A 241 -12.10 7.49 -3.38
CA ILE A 241 -13.04 7.56 -2.25
C ILE A 241 -14.49 7.42 -2.75
N ARG A 242 -14.88 8.05 -3.87
CA ARG A 242 -16.18 7.83 -4.50
C ARG A 242 -16.39 6.37 -4.91
N SER A 243 -15.37 5.74 -5.48
CA SER A 243 -15.40 4.31 -5.82
C SER A 243 -15.61 3.43 -4.58
N HIS A 244 -14.89 3.69 -3.49
CA HIS A 244 -15.04 2.97 -2.21
C HIS A 244 -16.43 3.18 -1.63
N LYS A 245 -16.93 4.42 -1.57
CA LYS A 245 -18.30 4.75 -1.11
C LYS A 245 -19.37 3.98 -1.89
N LYS A 246 -19.16 3.79 -3.20
CA LYS A 246 -20.10 3.04 -4.05
C LYS A 246 -20.00 1.51 -3.87
N LYS A 247 -18.79 0.97 -3.67
CA LYS A 247 -18.54 -0.48 -3.74
C LYS A 247 -18.45 -1.17 -2.39
N TRP A 248 -18.10 -0.45 -1.32
CA TRP A 248 -17.86 -1.06 -0.01
C TRP A 248 -19.18 -1.28 0.72
N PRO A 249 -19.48 -2.51 1.17
CA PRO A 249 -20.66 -2.79 1.98
C PRO A 249 -20.70 -1.95 3.27
N TYR A 250 -19.56 -1.81 3.95
CA TYR A 250 -19.44 -1.01 5.17
C TYR A 250 -19.92 0.45 4.98
N LEU A 251 -19.65 1.05 3.82
CA LEU A 251 -20.00 2.44 3.51
C LEU A 251 -21.44 2.62 2.99
N GLN A 252 -22.22 1.52 2.85
CA GLN A 252 -23.66 1.62 2.61
C GLN A 252 -24.41 1.99 3.88
N ASP A 253 -23.96 1.47 5.02
CA ASP A 253 -24.58 1.70 6.34
C ASP A 253 -23.86 2.78 7.16
N ASN A 254 -22.65 3.20 6.75
CA ASN A 254 -21.83 4.17 7.48
C ASN A 254 -21.41 5.33 6.58
N SER A 255 -21.52 6.56 7.10
CA SER A 255 -21.04 7.75 6.40
C SER A 255 -19.51 7.81 6.35
N LEU A 256 -18.98 8.52 5.34
CA LEU A 256 -17.57 8.85 5.28
C LEU A 256 -17.21 9.75 6.47
N LYS A 257 -16.19 9.35 7.23
CA LYS A 257 -15.60 10.16 8.32
C LYS A 257 -14.35 10.87 7.80
N GLY A 258 -14.02 12.01 8.41
CA GLY A 258 -12.81 12.79 8.07
C GLY A 258 -12.99 13.79 6.92
N ILE A 259 -14.23 14.00 6.45
CA ILE A 259 -14.50 14.92 5.35
C ILE A 259 -14.50 16.37 5.87
N SER A 260 -13.60 17.18 5.34
CA SER A 260 -13.51 18.62 5.62
C SER A 260 -14.19 19.46 4.53
N SER A 261 -14.37 20.75 4.80
CA SER A 261 -14.83 21.75 3.82
C SER A 261 -13.93 22.99 3.87
N SER A 262 -12.64 22.74 4.08
CA SER A 262 -11.62 23.76 4.33
C SER A 262 -11.06 24.34 3.03
N PHE A 263 -11.16 23.61 1.92
CA PHE A 263 -10.62 24.01 0.63
C PHE A 263 -11.20 25.34 0.13
N LEU A 264 -12.50 25.59 0.33
CA LEU A 264 -13.14 26.84 -0.08
C LEU A 264 -13.02 27.97 0.94
N GLN A 265 -12.44 27.72 2.12
CA GLN A 265 -12.23 28.77 3.10
C GLN A 265 -11.24 29.82 2.59
N LYS A 266 -11.39 31.05 3.09
CA LYS A 266 -10.54 32.18 2.72
C LYS A 266 -9.08 31.87 3.05
N LYS A 267 -8.21 31.89 2.04
CA LYS A 267 -6.77 31.68 2.19
C LYS A 267 -6.03 33.02 2.25
N ASN A 268 -5.00 33.11 3.10
CA ASN A 268 -4.05 34.21 3.05
C ASN A 268 -2.96 33.88 2.02
N ILE A 269 -3.12 34.36 0.79
CA ILE A 269 -2.15 34.13 -0.29
C ILE A 269 -1.33 35.39 -0.47
N GLN A 270 -0.02 35.28 -0.24
CA GLN A 270 0.94 36.35 -0.49
C GLN A 270 1.77 36.02 -1.72
N VAL A 271 1.78 36.94 -2.70
CA VAL A 271 2.59 36.82 -3.91
C VAL A 271 3.76 37.79 -3.79
N ILE A 272 4.98 37.26 -3.76
CA ILE A 272 6.18 38.04 -3.44
C ILE A 272 7.13 37.99 -4.62
N GLY A 273 7.33 39.13 -5.26
CA GLY A 273 8.26 39.27 -6.38
C GLY A 273 9.70 39.41 -5.88
N VAL A 274 10.55 38.43 -6.17
CA VAL A 274 11.97 38.45 -5.79
C VAL A 274 12.85 38.28 -7.04
N PRO A 275 13.80 39.20 -7.31
CA PRO A 275 14.64 39.12 -8.51
C PRO A 275 15.79 38.13 -8.31
N LYS A 276 16.05 37.28 -9.32
CA LYS A 276 17.15 36.29 -9.35
C LYS A 276 17.01 35.17 -8.31
N ASN A 277 17.56 34.00 -8.61
CA ASN A 277 17.50 32.81 -7.74
C ASN A 277 18.10 33.06 -6.35
N ILE A 278 19.17 33.84 -6.26
CA ILE A 278 19.82 34.13 -4.96
C ILE A 278 18.91 34.89 -4.00
N SER A 279 18.06 35.79 -4.50
CA SER A 279 17.14 36.54 -3.64
C SER A 279 15.98 35.68 -3.20
N GLN A 280 15.51 34.75 -4.06
CA GLN A 280 14.50 33.76 -3.67
C GLN A 280 15.01 32.89 -2.51
N VAL A 281 16.25 32.41 -2.58
CA VAL A 281 16.86 31.61 -1.50
C VAL A 281 16.99 32.43 -0.21
N LYS A 282 17.44 33.68 -0.28
CA LYS A 282 17.52 34.57 0.89
C LYS A 282 16.15 34.83 1.50
N TYR A 283 15.13 35.06 0.67
CA TYR A 283 13.77 35.28 1.13
C TYR A 283 13.20 34.05 1.82
N VAL A 284 13.34 32.86 1.21
CA VAL A 284 12.93 31.59 1.84
C VAL A 284 13.63 31.39 3.18
N GLY A 285 14.93 31.69 3.27
CA GLY A 285 15.67 31.59 4.54
C GLY A 285 15.16 32.55 5.62
N ALA A 286 14.83 33.80 5.25
CA ALA A 286 14.23 34.76 6.17
C ALA A 286 12.83 34.33 6.64
N LEU A 287 11.98 33.87 5.71
CA LEU A 287 10.64 33.38 6.00
C LEU A 287 10.66 32.16 6.92
N LEU A 288 11.55 31.19 6.67
CA LEU A 288 11.70 30.03 7.55
C LEU A 288 12.15 30.42 8.96
N LYS A 289 13.01 31.45 9.09
CA LYS A 289 13.44 31.97 10.39
C LYS A 289 12.29 32.61 11.15
N GLU A 290 11.45 33.38 10.47
CA GLU A 290 10.24 33.99 11.03
C GLU A 290 9.27 32.91 11.54
N ILE A 291 8.91 31.95 10.67
CA ILE A 291 8.03 30.81 11.03
C ILE A 291 8.59 30.02 12.22
N HIS A 292 9.90 29.77 12.27
CA HIS A 292 10.50 29.07 13.40
C HIS A 292 10.40 29.85 14.72
N THR A 293 10.51 31.17 14.65
CA THR A 293 10.42 32.04 15.83
C THR A 293 8.98 32.10 16.35
N GLU A 294 8.00 32.20 15.47
CA GLU A 294 6.57 32.16 15.82
C GLU A 294 6.17 30.82 16.46
N ASN A 295 6.63 29.69 15.90
CA ASN A 295 6.33 28.35 16.42
C ASN A 295 6.98 28.03 17.78
N ARG A 296 7.99 28.81 18.23
CA ARG A 296 8.58 28.69 19.57
C ARG A 296 7.85 29.53 20.63
N ALA A 297 7.06 30.51 20.19
CA ALA A 297 6.35 31.43 21.07
C ALA A 297 4.91 30.97 21.39
N GLN A 298 4.43 29.93 20.70
CA GLN A 298 3.17 29.20 20.97
C GLN A 298 3.47 27.94 21.77
#